data_AF-A0A1B7W2V1-F1
#
_entry.id   AF-A0A1B7W2V1-F1
#
_cell.length_a   1.000
_cell.length_b   1.000
_cell.length_c   1.000
_cell.angle_alpha   90.00
_cell.angle_beta   90.00
_cell.angle_gamma   90.00
#
_symmetry.space_group_name_H-M   'P 1'
#
loop_
_entity.id
_entity.type
_entity.pdbx_description
1 polymer ?
#
loop_
_entity_poly.entity_id
_entity_poly.type
_entity_poly.pdbx_seq_one_letter_code
_entity_poly.pdbx_strand_id
1 'polypeptide(L)'
;LTLTETTAINGTGNALNNSITGNAADNVLTGGLGNDTLDGGAGADTMIGGLGNDSYYVDSTVDSTADIIIENLNEGTDSVFSIINYTLGNNLENLTLTGTTAISGTGNALNNSITGNARANLLTGGLGNDTLNGGAGADTMIGGLGNDSYYVDSTADIITENLNEGTDSVFSIINYTLGN
;
A
#
# COMPACT_ATOMS: atom_id res chain seq x y z
N LEU A 1 -5.72 21.17 -4.01
CA LEU A 1 -5.27 21.59 -5.35
C LEU A 1 -5.77 20.54 -6.33
N THR A 2 -6.38 20.93 -7.43
CA THR A 2 -6.80 19.99 -8.49
C THR A 2 -6.34 20.57 -9.81
N LEU A 3 -5.60 19.78 -10.59
CA LEU A 3 -5.10 20.17 -11.90
C LEU A 3 -6.18 19.84 -12.94
N THR A 4 -6.72 20.85 -13.63
CA THR A 4 -7.92 20.67 -14.50
C THR A 4 -7.64 20.70 -15.99
N GLU A 5 -6.44 21.10 -16.39
CA GLU A 5 -6.04 21.13 -17.81
C GLU A 5 -5.59 19.73 -18.26
N THR A 6 -5.47 19.51 -19.57
CA THR A 6 -4.98 18.22 -20.14
C THR A 6 -3.48 18.21 -20.42
N THR A 7 -2.79 19.33 -20.20
CA THR A 7 -1.35 19.45 -20.35
C THR A 7 -0.63 18.98 -19.08
N ALA A 8 0.57 18.42 -19.23
CA ALA A 8 1.45 18.12 -18.10
C ALA A 8 1.73 19.40 -17.28
N ILE A 9 1.15 19.48 -16.10
CA ILE A 9 1.36 20.55 -15.12
C ILE A 9 1.60 19.92 -13.76
N ASN A 10 2.28 20.65 -12.87
CA ASN A 10 2.70 20.12 -11.59
C ASN A 10 1.90 20.74 -10.45
N GLY A 11 1.74 19.98 -9.37
CA GLY A 11 1.13 20.41 -8.12
C GLY A 11 2.19 20.62 -7.04
N THR A 12 2.08 21.69 -6.27
CA THR A 12 2.93 21.90 -5.09
C THR A 12 2.07 22.40 -3.94
N GLY A 13 2.15 21.69 -2.82
CA GLY A 13 1.51 22.05 -1.58
C GLY A 13 2.32 23.05 -0.76
N ASN A 14 2.05 23.08 0.54
CA ASN A 14 2.62 24.00 1.50
C ASN A 14 2.93 23.26 2.82
N ALA A 15 2.88 23.95 3.96
CA ALA A 15 3.22 23.37 5.26
C ALA A 15 2.02 22.81 6.04
N LEU A 16 0.86 22.76 5.41
CA LEU A 16 -0.39 22.25 5.96
C LEU A 16 -0.77 20.98 5.20
N ASN A 17 -1.62 20.17 5.81
CA ASN A 17 -2.30 19.06 5.15
C ASN A 17 -3.00 19.54 3.86
N ASN A 18 -2.57 19.02 2.72
CA ASN A 18 -3.06 19.34 1.40
C ASN A 18 -3.69 18.11 0.77
N SER A 19 -4.68 18.34 -0.07
CA SER A 19 -5.19 17.32 -0.99
C SER A 19 -4.84 17.81 -2.39
N ILE A 20 -4.05 17.04 -3.14
CA ILE A 20 -3.52 17.37 -4.46
C ILE A 20 -3.93 16.27 -5.42
N THR A 21 -4.74 16.62 -6.41
CA THR A 21 -5.15 15.72 -7.50
C THR A 21 -4.59 16.22 -8.83
N GLY A 22 -3.92 15.35 -9.56
CA GLY A 22 -3.40 15.58 -10.90
C GLY A 22 -4.49 15.54 -11.98
N ASN A 23 -4.07 15.43 -13.22
CA ASN A 23 -4.91 15.39 -14.41
C ASN A 23 -4.70 14.08 -15.19
N ALA A 24 -4.89 14.11 -16.52
CA ALA A 24 -4.73 12.94 -17.37
C ALA A 24 -3.36 12.85 -18.07
N ALA A 25 -2.45 13.76 -17.74
CA ALA A 25 -1.09 13.80 -18.24
C ALA A 25 -0.12 13.57 -17.08
N ASP A 26 1.11 13.17 -17.40
CA ASP A 26 2.18 12.98 -16.42
C ASP A 26 2.40 14.26 -15.58
N ASN A 27 2.19 14.17 -14.27
CA ASN A 27 2.31 15.25 -13.31
C ASN A 27 3.40 14.93 -12.28
N VAL A 28 4.01 15.99 -11.75
CA VAL A 28 4.78 15.91 -10.51
C VAL A 28 3.98 16.60 -9.42
N LEU A 29 3.60 15.86 -8.39
CA LEU A 29 2.85 16.33 -7.24
C LEU A 29 3.77 16.33 -6.01
N THR A 30 3.91 17.48 -5.35
CA THR A 30 4.71 17.61 -4.13
C THR A 30 3.82 18.12 -2.99
N GLY A 31 3.71 17.36 -1.89
CA GLY A 31 2.93 17.71 -0.71
C GLY A 31 3.58 18.84 0.10
N GLY A 32 4.76 18.58 0.66
CA GLY A 32 5.54 19.54 1.42
C GLY A 32 5.71 19.11 2.88
N LEU A 33 5.09 19.87 3.80
CA LEU A 33 4.99 19.44 5.20
C LEU A 33 3.52 19.22 5.53
N GLY A 34 3.27 18.40 6.55
CA GLY A 34 1.92 18.07 6.98
C GLY A 34 1.49 16.74 6.39
N ASN A 35 0.28 16.32 6.71
CA ASN A 35 -0.24 15.04 6.25
C ASN A 35 -1.04 15.28 4.97
N ASP A 36 -0.43 15.02 3.84
CA ASP A 36 -0.92 15.28 2.51
C ASP A 36 -1.63 14.07 1.90
N THR A 37 -2.50 14.34 0.94
CA THR A 37 -3.18 13.34 0.12
C THR A 37 -2.88 13.64 -1.33
N LEU A 38 -2.19 12.73 -2.00
CA LEU A 38 -1.74 12.86 -3.38
C LEU A 38 -2.43 11.79 -4.24
N ASP A 39 -2.97 12.24 -5.36
CA ASP A 39 -3.64 11.42 -6.36
C ASP A 39 -3.16 11.91 -7.73
N GLY A 40 -2.41 11.07 -8.46
CA GLY A 40 -1.87 11.40 -9.78
C GLY A 40 -2.96 11.65 -10.81
N GLY A 41 -4.12 11.00 -10.66
CA GLY A 41 -5.12 10.90 -11.70
C GLY A 41 -4.73 9.82 -12.71
N ALA A 42 -4.68 10.16 -13.99
CA ALA A 42 -4.22 9.23 -15.01
C ALA A 42 -2.92 9.76 -15.63
N GLY A 43 -2.01 8.87 -16.00
CA GLY A 43 -0.74 9.26 -16.58
C GLY A 43 0.38 8.45 -15.95
N ALA A 44 1.62 8.90 -16.16
CA ALA A 44 2.77 8.45 -15.40
C ALA A 44 3.15 9.55 -14.40
N ASP A 45 2.60 9.49 -13.19
CA ASP A 45 2.72 10.55 -12.21
C ASP A 45 3.88 10.31 -11.23
N THR A 46 4.46 11.39 -10.71
CA THR A 46 5.42 11.33 -9.60
C THR A 46 4.81 12.01 -8.39
N MET A 47 4.56 11.25 -7.34
CA MET A 47 4.00 11.75 -6.08
C MET A 47 5.08 11.78 -4.99
N ILE A 48 5.28 12.94 -4.38
CA ILE A 48 6.29 13.20 -3.35
C ILE A 48 5.55 13.83 -2.16
N GLY A 49 5.37 13.11 -1.05
CA GLY A 49 4.64 13.62 0.11
C GLY A 49 5.46 14.64 0.87
N GLY A 50 6.66 14.24 1.29
CA GLY A 50 7.51 15.07 2.13
C GLY A 50 7.29 14.75 3.61
N LEU A 51 7.47 15.72 4.51
CA LEU A 51 7.39 15.45 5.95
C LEU A 51 5.94 15.38 6.43
N GLY A 52 5.57 14.29 7.07
CA GLY A 52 4.23 14.05 7.61
C GLY A 52 3.77 12.65 7.24
N ASN A 53 2.58 12.27 7.69
CA ASN A 53 2.01 10.98 7.31
C ASN A 53 1.10 11.18 6.09
N ASP A 54 1.61 10.83 4.93
CA ASP A 54 1.02 11.10 3.64
C ASP A 54 0.22 9.90 3.10
N SER A 55 -0.68 10.19 2.17
CA SER A 55 -1.56 9.21 1.54
C SER A 55 -1.50 9.33 0.03
N TYR A 56 -1.21 8.21 -0.63
CA TYR A 56 -1.07 8.10 -2.08
C TYR A 56 -2.17 7.22 -2.67
N TYR A 57 -2.77 7.68 -3.76
CA TYR A 57 -3.78 6.93 -4.49
C TYR A 57 -3.22 6.45 -5.83
N VAL A 58 -3.25 5.14 -6.02
CA VAL A 58 -2.90 4.46 -7.29
C VAL A 58 -4.19 3.84 -7.81
N ASP A 59 -5.00 4.67 -8.46
CA ASP A 59 -6.43 4.45 -8.64
C ASP A 59 -6.89 4.34 -10.12
N SER A 60 -5.96 4.38 -11.06
CA SER A 60 -6.17 4.08 -12.47
C SER A 60 -5.40 2.84 -12.91
N THR A 61 -6.01 2.09 -13.82
CA THR A 61 -5.41 0.86 -14.36
C THR A 61 -4.18 1.12 -15.23
N VAL A 62 -3.91 2.38 -15.57
CA VAL A 62 -2.71 2.81 -16.29
C VAL A 62 -1.53 3.01 -15.31
N ASP A 63 -1.82 3.21 -14.02
CA ASP A 63 -0.90 3.81 -13.05
C ASP A 63 0.12 2.81 -12.48
N SER A 64 -0.23 1.53 -12.27
CA SER A 64 0.65 0.58 -11.54
C SER A 64 2.07 0.43 -12.09
N THR A 65 2.28 0.74 -13.36
CA THR A 65 3.60 0.68 -14.00
C THR A 65 4.18 2.04 -14.34
N ALA A 66 3.40 3.09 -14.13
CA ALA A 66 3.67 4.44 -14.63
C ALA A 66 3.91 5.42 -13.47
N ASP A 67 3.15 5.26 -12.38
CA ASP A 67 3.28 6.11 -11.21
C ASP A 67 4.49 5.74 -10.35
N ILE A 68 5.12 6.76 -9.81
CA ILE A 68 6.27 6.68 -8.93
C ILE A 68 5.94 7.44 -7.66
N ILE A 69 5.94 6.73 -6.52
CA ILE A 69 5.91 7.35 -5.20
C ILE A 69 7.35 7.48 -4.70
N ILE A 70 7.73 8.67 -4.24
CA ILE A 70 9.05 8.96 -3.70
C ILE A 70 8.92 9.42 -2.26
N GLU A 71 9.36 8.57 -1.34
CA GLU A 71 9.47 8.86 0.09
C GLU A 71 10.92 8.73 0.57
N ASN A 72 11.35 9.64 1.46
CA ASN A 72 12.64 9.51 2.13
C ASN A 72 12.50 8.95 3.55
N LEU A 73 13.64 8.51 4.06
CA LEU A 73 13.74 7.95 5.40
C LEU A 73 13.42 9.02 6.47
N ASN A 74 12.58 8.65 7.44
CA ASN A 74 12.12 9.48 8.56
C ASN A 74 11.22 10.65 8.15
N GLU A 75 10.49 10.53 7.04
CA GLU A 75 9.54 11.57 6.63
C GLU A 75 8.15 11.33 7.20
N GLY A 76 7.79 10.10 7.54
CA GLY A 76 6.47 9.84 8.11
C GLY A 76 6.19 8.36 8.35
N THR A 77 4.90 8.07 8.39
CA THR A 77 4.35 6.73 8.26
C THR A 77 3.24 6.82 7.23
N ASP A 78 3.55 6.30 6.05
CA ASP A 78 2.89 6.70 4.82
C ASP A 78 2.02 5.56 4.28
N SER A 79 0.96 5.93 3.56
CA SER A 79 -0.09 4.99 3.15
C SER A 79 -0.31 5.01 1.65
N VAL A 80 -0.32 3.84 1.04
CA VAL A 80 -0.73 3.64 -0.35
C VAL A 80 -2.08 2.96 -0.41
N PHE A 81 -3.00 3.53 -1.20
CA PHE A 81 -4.29 2.95 -1.55
C PHE A 81 -4.25 2.55 -3.02
N SER A 82 -4.42 1.27 -3.31
CA SER A 82 -4.31 0.78 -4.70
C SER A 82 -5.51 -0.04 -5.14
N ILE A 83 -5.98 0.20 -6.36
CA ILE A 83 -7.04 -0.61 -6.99
C ILE A 83 -6.51 -1.79 -7.83
N ILE A 84 -5.20 -1.94 -7.90
CA ILE A 84 -4.44 -2.89 -8.73
C ILE A 84 -3.38 -3.59 -7.88
N ASN A 85 -2.62 -4.50 -8.49
CA ASN A 85 -1.46 -5.10 -7.82
C ASN A 85 -0.46 -4.00 -7.47
N TYR A 86 0.09 -4.04 -6.25
CA TYR A 86 1.01 -3.01 -5.80
C TYR A 86 2.14 -3.59 -4.93
N THR A 87 3.34 -3.07 -5.14
CA THR A 87 4.51 -3.35 -4.31
C THR A 87 4.95 -2.03 -3.68
N LEU A 88 5.05 -1.99 -2.35
CA LEU A 88 5.53 -0.82 -1.64
C LEU A 88 6.99 -0.53 -2.04
N GLY A 89 7.24 0.71 -2.44
CA GLY A 89 8.60 1.24 -2.57
C GLY A 89 9.27 1.38 -1.20
N ASN A 90 10.54 1.82 -1.19
CA ASN A 90 11.24 2.09 0.06
C ASN A 90 10.53 3.18 0.87
N ASN A 91 10.63 3.09 2.21
CA ASN A 91 10.09 4.10 3.15
C ASN A 91 8.56 4.26 3.08
N LEU A 92 7.85 3.26 2.55
CA LEU A 92 6.39 3.19 2.63
C LEU A 92 6.02 2.07 3.59
N GLU A 93 5.14 2.35 4.55
CA GLU A 93 4.80 1.41 5.62
C GLU A 93 3.46 0.73 5.40
N ASN A 94 2.46 1.41 4.84
CA ASN A 94 1.10 0.90 4.78
C ASN A 94 0.60 0.72 3.35
N LEU A 95 -0.04 -0.42 3.08
CA LEU A 95 -0.73 -0.69 1.83
C LEU A 95 -2.17 -1.14 2.11
N THR A 96 -3.13 -0.50 1.47
CA THR A 96 -4.53 -0.94 1.45
C THR A 96 -4.99 -1.18 0.02
N LEU A 97 -5.42 -2.40 -0.27
CA LEU A 97 -6.01 -2.76 -1.55
C LEU A 97 -7.50 -2.36 -1.54
N THR A 98 -7.89 -1.45 -2.41
CA THR A 98 -9.26 -0.90 -2.50
C THR A 98 -9.99 -1.32 -3.77
N GLY A 99 -9.31 -2.06 -4.65
CA GLY A 99 -9.86 -2.57 -5.90
C GLY A 99 -11.02 -3.55 -5.71
N THR A 100 -11.73 -3.85 -6.79
CA THR A 100 -12.90 -4.75 -6.76
C THR A 100 -12.61 -6.15 -7.30
N THR A 101 -11.38 -6.40 -7.76
CA THR A 101 -10.89 -7.66 -8.34
C THR A 101 -9.85 -8.32 -7.42
N ALA A 102 -9.48 -9.57 -7.73
CA ALA A 102 -8.41 -10.27 -7.03
C ALA A 102 -7.07 -9.61 -7.38
N ILE A 103 -6.48 -8.92 -6.41
CA ILE A 103 -5.22 -8.17 -6.55
C ILE A 103 -4.26 -8.54 -5.42
N SER A 104 -2.99 -8.25 -5.60
CA SER A 104 -1.91 -8.65 -4.70
C SER A 104 -1.20 -7.44 -4.13
N GLY A 105 -0.76 -7.56 -2.89
CA GLY A 105 0.03 -6.57 -2.18
C GLY A 105 1.38 -7.15 -1.79
N THR A 106 2.45 -6.40 -1.98
CA THR A 106 3.79 -6.78 -1.53
C THR A 106 4.40 -5.63 -0.74
N GLY A 107 4.91 -5.91 0.45
CA GLY A 107 5.66 -4.97 1.26
C GLY A 107 7.12 -4.82 0.80
N ASN A 108 7.95 -4.35 1.70
CA ASN A 108 9.36 -4.04 1.48
C ASN A 108 10.22 -4.62 2.63
N ALA A 109 11.27 -3.90 3.05
CA ALA A 109 12.18 -4.35 4.10
C ALA A 109 11.84 -3.80 5.49
N LEU A 110 10.78 -2.99 5.61
CA LEU A 110 10.30 -2.35 6.82
C LEU A 110 9.18 -3.18 7.44
N ASN A 111 8.76 -2.82 8.64
CA ASN A 111 7.54 -3.37 9.22
C ASN A 111 6.33 -2.80 8.46
N ASN A 112 5.70 -3.60 7.59
CA ASN A 112 4.59 -3.19 6.77
C ASN A 112 3.23 -3.58 7.37
N SER A 113 2.23 -2.75 7.13
CA SER A 113 0.82 -3.06 7.39
C SER A 113 0.08 -3.17 6.07
N ILE A 114 -0.31 -4.39 5.69
CA ILE A 114 -0.93 -4.68 4.40
C ILE A 114 -2.34 -5.21 4.62
N THR A 115 -3.33 -4.50 4.08
CA THR A 115 -4.74 -4.89 4.11
C THR A 115 -5.27 -5.19 2.71
N GLY A 116 -5.80 -6.40 2.54
CA GLY A 116 -6.49 -6.85 1.33
C GLY A 116 -7.89 -6.27 1.17
N ASN A 117 -8.48 -6.51 -0.01
CA ASN A 117 -9.86 -6.21 -0.34
C ASN A 117 -10.77 -7.44 -0.13
N ALA A 118 -12.04 -7.34 -0.55
CA ALA A 118 -13.02 -8.42 -0.36
C ALA A 118 -12.91 -9.59 -1.38
N ARG A 119 -11.73 -9.81 -1.97
CA ARG A 119 -11.46 -10.83 -3.00
C ARG A 119 -10.25 -11.63 -2.56
N ALA A 120 -10.05 -12.80 -3.16
CA ALA A 120 -8.84 -13.58 -2.95
C ALA A 120 -7.60 -12.77 -3.34
N ASN A 121 -6.80 -12.37 -2.35
CA ASN A 121 -5.57 -11.60 -2.50
C ASN A 121 -4.37 -12.49 -2.18
N LEU A 122 -3.24 -12.12 -2.77
CA LEU A 122 -1.92 -12.59 -2.35
C LEU A 122 -1.23 -11.42 -1.65
N LEU A 123 -0.98 -11.56 -0.34
CA LEU A 123 -0.27 -10.57 0.46
C LEU A 123 1.11 -11.13 0.82
N THR A 124 2.15 -10.36 0.58
CA THR A 124 3.52 -10.70 0.96
C THR A 124 4.12 -9.57 1.80
N GLY A 125 4.56 -9.86 3.02
CA GLY A 125 5.17 -8.89 3.94
C GLY A 125 6.56 -8.47 3.47
N GLY A 126 7.50 -9.42 3.44
CA GLY A 126 8.86 -9.20 2.98
C GLY A 126 9.88 -9.45 4.08
N LEU A 127 10.60 -8.40 4.47
CA LEU A 127 11.41 -8.42 5.69
C LEU A 127 10.77 -7.48 6.71
N GLY A 128 11.05 -7.69 7.99
CA GLY A 128 10.49 -6.86 9.05
C GLY A 128 9.35 -7.61 9.75
N ASN A 129 8.80 -6.99 10.79
CA ASN A 129 7.66 -7.56 11.50
C ASN A 129 6.38 -7.00 10.88
N ASP A 130 5.78 -7.78 9.99
CA ASP A 130 4.66 -7.36 9.17
C ASP A 130 3.31 -7.67 9.80
N THR A 131 2.31 -6.88 9.45
CA THR A 131 0.91 -7.13 9.77
C THR A 131 0.15 -7.34 8.46
N LEU A 132 -0.31 -8.57 8.24
CA LEU A 132 -1.05 -8.96 7.05
C LEU A 132 -2.50 -9.25 7.42
N ASN A 133 -3.41 -8.47 6.85
CA ASN A 133 -4.85 -8.67 6.98
C ASN A 133 -5.43 -8.96 5.61
N GLY A 134 -5.82 -10.22 5.37
CA GLY A 134 -6.40 -10.66 4.10
C GLY A 134 -7.68 -9.91 3.73
N GLY A 135 -8.42 -9.43 4.74
CA GLY A 135 -9.80 -9.03 4.55
C GLY A 135 -10.68 -10.23 4.20
N ALA A 136 -11.85 -9.97 3.64
CA ALA A 136 -12.76 -11.04 3.26
C ALA A 136 -12.27 -11.72 1.98
N GLY A 137 -12.23 -13.04 1.95
CA GLY A 137 -11.77 -13.70 0.73
C GLY A 137 -11.33 -15.12 0.94
N ALA A 138 -10.49 -15.59 0.04
CA ALA A 138 -9.71 -16.80 0.22
C ALA A 138 -8.28 -16.37 -0.03
N ASP A 139 -7.66 -15.84 1.00
CA ASP A 139 -6.43 -15.06 0.88
C ASP A 139 -5.20 -15.94 1.09
N THR A 140 -4.11 -15.59 0.43
CA THR A 140 -2.79 -16.19 0.71
C THR A 140 -1.91 -15.12 1.32
N MET A 141 -1.46 -15.34 2.54
CA MET A 141 -0.58 -14.42 3.26
C MET A 141 0.78 -15.08 3.49
N ILE A 142 1.84 -14.35 3.14
CA ILE A 142 3.24 -14.77 3.24
C ILE A 142 3.97 -13.67 3.99
N GLY A 143 4.46 -13.94 5.20
CA GLY A 143 5.07 -12.95 6.07
C GLY A 143 6.48 -12.66 5.62
N GLY A 144 7.30 -13.72 5.61
CA GLY A 144 8.71 -13.63 5.22
C GLY A 144 9.58 -13.51 6.46
N LEU A 145 10.67 -12.73 6.39
CA LEU A 145 11.61 -12.67 7.52
C LEU A 145 11.14 -11.68 8.58
N GLY A 146 10.88 -12.15 9.79
CA GLY A 146 10.50 -11.33 10.94
C GLY A 146 9.45 -12.04 11.77
N ASN A 147 8.91 -11.34 12.78
CA ASN A 147 7.81 -11.86 13.58
C ASN A 147 6.52 -11.23 13.07
N ASP A 148 5.79 -11.98 12.26
CA ASP A 148 4.65 -11.46 11.52
C ASP A 148 3.32 -11.72 12.23
N SER A 149 2.32 -10.92 11.90
CA SER A 149 0.96 -11.01 12.43
C SER A 149 -0.05 -11.16 11.32
N TYR A 150 -0.79 -12.27 11.35
CA TYR A 150 -1.81 -12.61 10.37
C TYR A 150 -3.20 -12.42 10.93
N TYR A 151 -4.07 -11.73 10.21
CA TYR A 151 -5.50 -11.63 10.51
C TYR A 151 -6.28 -12.44 9.49
N VAL A 152 -6.91 -13.52 9.96
CA VAL A 152 -7.75 -14.42 9.15
C VAL A 152 -9.22 -14.23 9.51
N ASP A 153 -10.05 -14.10 8.49
CA ASP A 153 -11.51 -14.00 8.63
C ASP A 153 -12.27 -15.06 7.82
N SER A 154 -11.55 -15.83 7.00
CA SER A 154 -12.09 -16.88 6.16
C SER A 154 -11.40 -18.22 6.40
N THR A 155 -12.19 -19.30 6.41
CA THR A 155 -11.63 -20.66 6.52
C THR A 155 -10.83 -21.07 5.29
N ALA A 156 -10.90 -20.28 4.22
CA ALA A 156 -10.15 -20.49 2.99
C ALA A 156 -8.81 -19.73 2.97
N ASP A 157 -8.50 -18.96 4.01
CA ASP A 157 -7.23 -18.25 4.11
C ASP A 157 -6.09 -19.24 4.31
N ILE A 158 -4.98 -19.01 3.62
CA ILE A 158 -3.76 -19.80 3.66
C ILE A 158 -2.63 -18.90 4.15
N ILE A 159 -1.94 -19.35 5.18
CA ILE A 159 -0.70 -18.73 5.65
C ILE A 159 0.47 -19.61 5.22
N THR A 160 1.50 -19.00 4.61
CA THR A 160 2.72 -19.69 4.19
C THR A 160 3.92 -19.09 4.90
N GLU A 161 4.65 -19.94 5.62
CA GLU A 161 5.84 -19.59 6.40
C GLU A 161 6.97 -20.59 6.11
N ASN A 162 8.21 -20.13 5.94
CA ASN A 162 9.36 -21.02 5.83
C ASN A 162 10.06 -21.22 7.19
N LEU A 163 10.95 -22.21 7.22
CA LEU A 163 11.74 -22.48 8.41
C LEU A 163 12.75 -21.36 8.67
N ASN A 164 12.81 -20.88 9.92
CA ASN A 164 13.70 -19.81 10.40
C ASN A 164 13.35 -18.41 9.87
N GLU A 165 12.09 -18.18 9.50
CA GLU A 165 11.62 -16.87 9.08
C GLU A 165 11.21 -15.97 10.25
N GLY A 166 10.72 -16.55 11.34
CA GLY A 166 10.67 -15.89 12.65
C GLY A 166 9.72 -16.59 13.60
N THR A 167 9.02 -15.83 14.43
CA THR A 167 7.98 -16.31 15.33
C THR A 167 6.70 -15.51 15.13
N ASP A 168 5.75 -16.13 14.45
CA ASP A 168 4.58 -15.45 13.92
C ASP A 168 3.33 -15.71 14.75
N SER A 169 2.37 -14.81 14.62
CA SER A 169 1.10 -14.85 15.32
C SER A 169 -0.06 -14.88 14.34
N VAL A 170 -1.05 -15.73 14.61
CA VAL A 170 -2.30 -15.78 13.85
C VAL A 170 -3.46 -15.36 14.74
N PHE A 171 -4.16 -14.33 14.32
CA PHE A 171 -5.35 -13.78 14.94
C PHE A 171 -6.56 -14.16 14.09
N SER A 172 -7.47 -14.92 14.68
CA SER A 172 -8.69 -15.39 14.00
C SER A 172 -9.93 -14.91 14.73
N ILE A 173 -10.92 -14.43 13.96
CA ILE A 173 -12.28 -14.16 14.46
C ILE A 173 -13.26 -15.31 14.15
N ILE A 174 -12.76 -16.37 13.51
CA ILE A 174 -13.49 -17.57 13.14
C ILE A 174 -12.84 -18.84 13.74
N ASN A 175 -13.50 -19.99 13.56
CA ASN A 175 -12.82 -21.27 13.78
C ASN A 175 -11.82 -21.51 12.65
N TYR A 176 -10.53 -21.36 12.94
CA TYR A 176 -9.44 -21.54 11.99
C TYR A 176 -8.51 -22.67 12.46
N THR A 177 -7.99 -23.45 11.52
CA THR A 177 -7.00 -24.50 11.78
C THR A 177 -5.72 -24.11 11.06
N LEU A 178 -4.63 -23.98 11.79
CA LEU A 178 -3.32 -23.70 11.20
C LEU A 178 -2.94 -24.82 10.21
N GLY A 179 -2.36 -24.42 9.07
CA GLY A 179 -1.74 -25.36 8.14
C GLY A 179 -0.62 -26.17 8.80
N ASN A 180 -0.34 -27.34 8.25
CA ASN A 180 0.80 -28.17 8.70
C ASN A 180 2.12 -27.68 8.13
#